data_AF-A0A928D9S3-F1
#
_entry.id   AF-A0A928D9S3-F1
#
_cell.length_a   1.000
_cell.length_b   1.000
_cell.length_c   1.000
_cell.angle_alpha   90.00
_cell.angle_beta   90.00
_cell.angle_gamma   90.00
#
_symmetry.space_group_name_H-M   'P 1'
#
loop_
_entity.id
_entity.type
_entity.pdbx_description
1 polymer ?
#
loop_
_entity_poly.entity_id
_entity_poly.type
_entity_poly.pdbx_seq_one_letter_code
_entity_poly.pdbx_strand_id
1 'polypeptide(L)'
;MEGKILVATLAVIAGVAFAGESGYDVAAYVWPAYQPEPRWAELGIFAAGKGEWQNVWEAVPKWEGHVQPLVPLWGYENEAEAKVVEKKIDAAVSHGVNVFIYDWYWYDGKPFLEDALDKGFLGAKNNGKMKFFVMWANHDVDSGWDNKVADKRSKGVFWFPTGDDKEFETISRRWIEKYFKRSNYYCIEGKPVLMIFSIKTFVESFGGVEKAARALDFLRAETVKAGFRGLHFMAYDNIQLKKEWVKPLGIDSATLYHLAAWSDTRGNPDYSDWAERAAARFDAAKRELGIAYFPHAS
;
A
#
# COMPACT_ATOMS: atom_id res chain seq x y z
N MET A 1 29.61 4.08 -58.04
CA MET A 1 29.43 3.51 -56.68
C MET A 1 29.05 4.65 -55.76
N GLU A 2 27.76 4.88 -55.58
CA GLU A 2 27.25 5.91 -54.66
C GLU A 2 26.90 5.22 -53.34
N GLY A 3 27.66 5.54 -52.28
CA GLY A 3 27.35 5.10 -50.92
C GLY A 3 26.31 6.02 -50.30
N LYS A 4 25.14 5.49 -49.96
CA LYS A 4 24.15 6.19 -49.14
C LYS A 4 24.48 5.95 -47.67
N ILE A 5 24.82 7.02 -46.95
CA ILE A 5 24.92 7.03 -45.49
C ILE A 5 23.51 7.21 -44.92
N LEU A 6 23.09 6.28 -44.06
CA LEU A 6 21.86 6.41 -43.27
C LEU A 6 22.23 6.93 -41.88
N VAL A 7 21.82 8.16 -41.56
CA VAL A 7 21.91 8.70 -40.19
C VAL A 7 20.57 8.44 -39.52
N ALA A 8 20.55 7.52 -38.55
CA ALA A 8 19.40 7.28 -37.69
C ALA A 8 19.59 8.02 -36.37
N THR A 9 18.76 9.03 -36.12
CA THR A 9 18.68 9.73 -34.83
C THR A 9 18.10 8.78 -33.78
N LEU A 10 18.94 8.30 -32.86
CA LEU A 10 18.48 7.62 -31.65
C LEU A 10 17.82 8.64 -30.71
N ALA A 11 16.50 8.72 -30.74
CA ALA A 11 15.75 9.28 -29.63
C ALA A 11 15.81 8.25 -28.48
N VAL A 12 16.65 8.52 -27.48
CA VAL A 12 16.69 7.75 -26.24
C VAL A 12 15.40 8.03 -25.46
N ILE A 13 14.36 7.24 -25.71
CA ILE A 13 13.28 7.08 -24.73
C ILE A 13 13.81 6.08 -23.71
N ALA A 14 14.39 6.61 -22.63
CA ALA A 14 14.78 5.83 -21.46
C ALA A 14 13.51 5.37 -20.71
N GLY A 15 12.78 4.42 -21.30
CA GLY A 15 11.85 3.58 -20.56
C GLY A 15 12.62 2.34 -20.13
N VAL A 16 13.14 2.34 -18.90
CA VAL A 16 13.61 1.09 -18.31
C VAL A 16 12.38 0.21 -18.14
N ALA A 17 12.22 -0.77 -19.02
CA ALA A 17 11.17 -1.77 -18.93
C ALA A 17 11.49 -2.67 -17.73
N PHE A 18 10.68 -2.54 -16.67
CA PHE A 18 10.69 -3.45 -15.53
C PHE A 18 9.63 -4.52 -15.77
N ALA A 19 9.75 -5.28 -16.85
CA ALA A 19 9.07 -6.56 -16.89
C ALA A 19 9.93 -7.52 -16.05
N GLY A 20 9.34 -8.18 -15.04
CA GLY A 20 10.00 -9.34 -14.44
C GLY A 20 10.34 -10.36 -15.53
N GLU A 21 11.31 -11.25 -15.29
CA GLU A 21 11.69 -12.29 -16.26
C GLU A 21 10.48 -13.14 -16.73
N SER A 22 9.40 -13.18 -15.94
CA SER A 22 8.13 -13.86 -16.20
C SER A 22 7.12 -13.05 -17.04
N GLY A 23 7.36 -11.76 -17.30
CA GLY A 23 6.39 -10.87 -17.96
C GLY A 23 5.24 -10.39 -17.06
N TYR A 24 5.27 -10.70 -15.76
CA TYR A 24 4.28 -10.25 -14.78
C TYR A 24 4.85 -9.20 -13.82
N ASP A 25 3.97 -8.33 -13.34
CA ASP A 25 4.22 -7.48 -12.17
C ASP A 25 3.69 -8.20 -10.92
N VAL A 26 4.59 -8.55 -10.02
CA VAL A 26 4.30 -9.23 -8.76
C VAL A 26 4.59 -8.27 -7.62
N ALA A 27 3.53 -7.90 -6.91
CA ALA A 27 3.57 -6.90 -5.86
C ALA A 27 3.55 -7.52 -4.46
N ALA A 28 4.31 -6.95 -3.53
CA ALA A 28 4.26 -7.30 -2.11
C ALA A 28 3.91 -6.07 -1.27
N TYR A 29 2.97 -6.22 -0.33
CA TYR A 29 2.68 -5.20 0.67
C TYR A 29 3.85 -5.06 1.65
N VAL A 30 4.23 -3.82 1.94
CA VAL A 30 5.28 -3.47 2.89
C VAL A 30 4.64 -2.74 4.06
N TRP A 31 4.67 -3.40 5.21
CA TRP A 31 4.22 -2.86 6.48
C TRP A 31 5.31 -2.00 7.14
N PRO A 32 5.17 -0.66 7.22
CA PRO A 32 6.27 0.21 7.59
C PRO A 32 6.50 0.31 9.10
N ALA A 33 5.80 -0.42 9.95
CA ALA A 33 5.92 -0.24 11.41
C ALA A 33 7.18 -0.87 12.04
N TYR A 34 8.06 -1.49 11.26
CA TYR A 34 9.31 -2.08 11.72
C TYR A 34 10.45 -1.05 11.81
N GLN A 35 10.16 0.08 12.46
CA GLN A 35 11.07 1.21 12.64
C GLN A 35 10.75 1.97 13.95
N PRO A 36 11.69 2.75 14.50
CA PRO A 36 11.35 3.74 15.52
C PRO A 36 10.44 4.82 14.94
N GLU A 37 9.37 5.15 15.66
CA GLU A 37 8.46 6.25 15.32
C GLU A 37 8.05 6.94 16.62
N PRO A 38 8.43 8.21 16.86
CA PRO A 38 8.16 8.92 18.11
C PRO A 38 6.68 8.97 18.50
N ARG A 39 5.77 9.02 17.51
CA ARG A 39 4.34 9.10 17.76
C ARG A 39 3.77 7.83 18.41
N TRP A 40 4.50 6.71 18.43
CA TRP A 40 4.11 5.54 19.23
C TRP A 40 3.98 5.85 20.73
N ALA A 41 4.77 6.80 21.25
CA ALA A 41 4.70 7.21 22.65
C ALA A 41 3.33 7.84 23.01
N GLU A 42 2.64 8.47 22.06
CA GLU A 42 1.31 9.04 22.27
C GLU A 42 0.24 7.94 22.48
N LEU A 43 0.44 6.77 21.89
CA LEU A 43 -0.41 5.60 22.07
C LEU A 43 0.01 4.73 23.27
N GLY A 44 1.17 5.01 23.88
CA GLY A 44 1.71 4.25 25.00
C GLY A 44 2.18 2.83 24.62
N ILE A 45 2.44 2.58 23.33
CA ILE A 45 2.87 1.28 22.82
C ILE A 45 4.32 1.32 22.32
N PHE A 46 4.91 0.15 22.10
CA PHE A 46 6.25 -0.02 21.54
C PHE A 46 7.38 0.69 22.33
N ALA A 47 7.32 0.64 23.66
CA ALA A 47 8.28 1.27 24.57
C ALA A 47 9.74 0.85 24.34
N ALA A 48 10.00 -0.29 23.68
CA ALA A 48 11.34 -0.71 23.29
C ALA A 48 11.94 0.10 22.12
N GLY A 49 11.15 0.97 21.47
CA GLY A 49 11.63 1.85 20.40
C GLY A 49 11.98 1.13 19.09
N LYS A 50 11.44 -0.06 18.86
CA LYS A 50 11.64 -0.85 17.62
C LYS A 50 10.36 -1.00 16.79
N GLY A 51 9.32 -0.23 17.13
CA GLY A 51 8.00 -0.34 16.51
C GLY A 51 7.42 -1.74 16.72
N GLU A 52 6.77 -2.26 15.68
CA GLU A 52 5.99 -3.49 15.78
C GLU A 52 6.83 -4.77 15.93
N TRP A 53 8.15 -4.69 15.78
CA TRP A 53 9.02 -5.79 16.20
C TRP A 53 8.75 -6.21 17.65
N GLN A 54 8.32 -5.26 18.51
CA GLN A 54 7.96 -5.57 19.88
C GLN A 54 6.83 -6.59 19.98
N ASN A 55 5.82 -6.50 19.12
CA ASN A 55 4.75 -7.50 19.08
C ASN A 55 5.27 -8.86 18.61
N VAL A 56 6.21 -8.88 17.67
CA VAL A 56 6.77 -10.13 17.12
C VAL A 56 7.58 -10.88 18.17
N TRP A 57 8.50 -10.23 18.88
CA TRP A 57 9.31 -10.92 19.88
C TRP A 57 8.58 -11.19 21.19
N GLU A 58 7.55 -10.40 21.54
CA GLU A 58 6.69 -10.65 22.71
C GLU A 58 5.60 -11.70 22.45
N ALA A 59 5.41 -12.12 21.20
CA ALA A 59 4.42 -13.12 20.86
C ALA A 59 4.69 -14.45 21.60
N VAL A 60 3.63 -15.06 22.10
CA VAL A 60 3.67 -16.35 22.79
C VAL A 60 2.71 -17.35 22.12
N PRO A 61 2.94 -18.66 22.25
CA PRO A 61 1.97 -19.67 21.87
C PRO A 61 0.60 -19.38 22.53
N LYS A 62 -0.48 -19.43 21.76
CA LYS A 62 -1.85 -19.16 22.23
C LYS A 62 -2.68 -20.44 22.35
N TRP A 63 -2.21 -21.53 21.75
CA TRP A 63 -2.78 -22.88 21.80
C TRP A 63 -1.66 -23.90 21.57
N GLU A 64 -1.94 -25.17 21.85
CA GLU A 64 -1.01 -26.27 21.63
C GLU A 64 -0.62 -26.36 20.14
N GLY A 65 0.69 -26.47 19.87
CA GLY A 65 1.24 -26.47 18.50
C GLY A 65 1.38 -25.10 17.85
N HIS A 66 0.99 -23.99 18.51
CA HIS A 66 1.20 -22.64 17.97
C HIS A 66 2.70 -22.29 17.96
N VAL A 67 3.25 -22.02 16.78
CA VAL A 67 4.71 -21.84 16.54
C VAL A 67 5.24 -20.42 16.85
N GLN A 68 4.49 -19.59 17.58
CA GLN A 68 4.95 -18.27 17.96
C GLN A 68 5.91 -18.31 19.17
N PRO A 69 6.88 -17.39 19.28
CA PRO A 69 7.19 -16.35 18.31
C PRO A 69 7.95 -16.90 17.10
N LEU A 70 7.58 -16.46 15.89
CA LEU A 70 8.40 -16.66 14.70
C LEU A 70 9.53 -15.63 14.68
N VAL A 71 10.78 -16.10 14.76
CA VAL A 71 11.96 -15.24 14.75
C VAL A 71 12.42 -14.98 13.31
N PRO A 72 12.51 -13.70 12.86
CA PRO A 72 12.98 -13.38 11.51
C PRO A 72 14.43 -13.82 11.32
N LEU A 73 14.73 -14.42 10.16
CA LEU A 73 16.08 -14.90 9.83
C LEU A 73 17.15 -13.78 9.89
N TRP A 74 16.77 -12.55 9.55
CA TRP A 74 17.64 -11.37 9.59
C TRP A 74 17.55 -10.58 10.89
N GLY A 75 16.78 -11.05 11.87
CA GLY A 75 16.52 -10.36 13.11
C GLY A 75 15.58 -9.15 12.96
N TYR A 76 15.52 -8.36 14.03
CA TYR A 76 14.61 -7.24 14.21
C TYR A 76 15.20 -5.93 13.65
N GLU A 77 15.49 -5.93 12.34
CA GLU A 77 16.16 -4.82 11.65
C GLU A 77 15.26 -3.59 11.48
N ASN A 78 15.86 -2.41 11.54
CA ASN A 78 15.16 -1.14 11.37
C ASN A 78 14.93 -0.84 9.88
N GLU A 79 13.67 -0.82 9.44
CA GLU A 79 13.32 -0.58 8.04
C GLU A 79 13.49 0.87 7.58
N ALA A 80 13.73 1.82 8.50
CA ALA A 80 14.17 3.17 8.14
C ALA A 80 15.64 3.22 7.67
N GLU A 81 16.41 2.13 7.80
CA GLU A 81 17.81 2.06 7.38
C GLU A 81 17.92 1.53 5.94
N ALA A 82 18.46 2.36 5.05
CA ALA A 82 18.65 2.02 3.65
C ALA A 82 19.38 0.68 3.42
N LYS A 83 20.37 0.33 4.25
CA LYS A 83 21.11 -0.93 4.14
C LYS A 83 20.27 -2.18 4.43
N VAL A 84 19.29 -2.06 5.34
CA VAL A 84 18.33 -3.12 5.64
C VAL A 84 17.43 -3.33 4.41
N VAL A 85 16.93 -2.23 3.83
CA VAL A 85 16.04 -2.29 2.67
C VAL A 85 16.77 -2.72 1.40
N GLU A 86 18.05 -2.38 1.22
CA GLU A 86 18.88 -2.87 0.10
C GLU A 86 18.87 -4.40 0.02
N LYS A 87 19.09 -5.07 1.16
CA LYS A 87 19.06 -6.53 1.27
C LYS A 87 17.67 -7.11 0.95
N LYS A 88 16.60 -6.44 1.41
CA LYS A 88 15.21 -6.85 1.15
C LYS A 88 14.85 -6.71 -0.33
N ILE A 89 15.30 -5.65 -1.00
CA ILE A 89 15.12 -5.47 -2.44
C ILE A 89 15.82 -6.60 -3.21
N ASP A 90 17.08 -6.89 -2.91
CA ASP A 90 17.82 -7.93 -3.63
C ASP A 90 17.15 -9.32 -3.45
N ALA A 91 16.69 -9.63 -2.24
CA ALA A 91 15.95 -10.87 -1.99
C ALA A 91 14.61 -10.93 -2.74
N ALA A 92 13.81 -9.87 -2.69
CA ALA A 92 12.52 -9.79 -3.38
C ALA A 92 12.69 -9.98 -4.89
N VAL A 93 13.61 -9.24 -5.51
CA VAL A 93 13.89 -9.32 -6.95
C VAL A 93 14.39 -10.72 -7.34
N SER A 94 15.26 -11.33 -6.53
CA SER A 94 15.75 -12.69 -6.80
C SER A 94 14.68 -13.79 -6.73
N HIS A 95 13.51 -13.48 -6.17
CA HIS A 95 12.35 -14.37 -6.07
C HIS A 95 11.15 -13.89 -6.91
N GLY A 96 11.37 -12.97 -7.86
CA GLY A 96 10.36 -12.54 -8.82
C GLY A 96 9.38 -11.47 -8.33
N VAL A 97 9.55 -10.96 -7.11
CA VAL A 97 8.79 -9.78 -6.63
C VAL A 97 9.47 -8.52 -7.17
N ASN A 98 8.74 -7.71 -7.91
CA ASN A 98 9.28 -6.54 -8.62
C ASN A 98 8.50 -5.24 -8.35
N VAL A 99 7.44 -5.29 -7.53
CA VAL A 99 6.73 -4.11 -7.03
C VAL A 99 6.57 -4.18 -5.50
N PHE A 100 6.82 -3.08 -4.80
CA PHE A 100 6.43 -2.90 -3.40
C PHE A 100 5.23 -1.96 -3.28
N ILE A 101 4.25 -2.37 -2.47
CA ILE A 101 3.10 -1.55 -2.10
C ILE A 101 3.35 -1.06 -0.67
N TYR A 102 3.72 0.20 -0.52
CA TYR A 102 3.95 0.77 0.81
C TYR A 102 2.63 1.21 1.43
N ASP A 103 2.29 0.65 2.59
CA ASP A 103 1.29 1.25 3.45
C ASP A 103 1.78 2.66 3.81
N TRP A 104 0.94 3.64 3.53
CA TRP A 104 1.23 5.05 3.72
C TRP A 104 0.20 5.65 4.64
N TYR A 105 0.68 6.36 5.66
CA TYR A 105 -0.15 6.86 6.74
C TYR A 105 -0.05 8.37 6.89
N TRP A 106 -1.21 8.96 7.20
CA TRP A 106 -1.34 10.37 7.48
C TRP A 106 -2.48 10.58 8.46
N TYR A 107 -2.14 11.24 9.57
CA TYR A 107 -3.00 11.38 10.73
C TYR A 107 -2.83 12.77 11.32
N ASP A 108 -3.96 13.44 11.57
CA ASP A 108 -4.03 14.77 12.19
C ASP A 108 -3.05 15.80 11.58
N GLY A 109 -3.03 15.89 10.24
CA GLY A 109 -2.18 16.84 9.53
C GLY A 109 -0.70 16.48 9.45
N LYS A 110 -0.30 15.26 9.83
CA LYS A 110 1.11 14.86 9.91
C LYS A 110 1.36 13.46 9.34
N PRO A 111 2.55 13.22 8.74
CA PRO A 111 2.95 11.89 8.33
C PRO A 111 3.12 10.97 9.54
N PHE A 112 3.03 9.67 9.28
CA PHE A 112 3.25 8.61 10.25
C PHE A 112 3.91 7.42 9.56
N LEU A 113 4.94 6.81 10.18
CA LEU A 113 5.68 5.67 9.61
C LEU A 113 6.33 5.91 8.24
N GLU A 114 6.52 7.16 7.83
CA GLU A 114 6.99 7.50 6.49
C GLU A 114 8.48 7.18 6.27
N ASP A 115 9.26 7.07 7.35
CA ASP A 115 10.71 6.87 7.30
C ASP A 115 11.14 5.54 6.64
N ALA A 116 10.34 4.47 6.76
CA ALA A 116 10.60 3.19 6.09
C ALA A 116 10.59 3.33 4.56
N LEU A 117 9.71 4.19 4.04
CA LEU A 117 9.67 4.54 2.62
C LEU A 117 10.75 5.58 2.29
N ASP A 118 10.77 6.71 3.00
CA ASP A 118 11.60 7.87 2.66
C ASP A 118 13.10 7.66 2.87
N LYS A 119 13.48 7.11 4.04
CA LYS A 119 14.88 6.91 4.43
C LYS A 119 15.33 5.48 4.12
N GLY A 120 14.45 4.50 4.32
CA GLY A 120 14.70 3.10 4.00
C GLY A 120 14.74 2.87 2.50
N PHE A 121 13.58 2.73 1.87
CA PHE A 121 13.47 2.35 0.46
C PHE A 121 14.02 3.40 -0.51
N LEU A 122 13.59 4.65 -0.42
CA LEU A 122 14.08 5.71 -1.30
C LEU A 122 15.54 6.08 -1.03
N GLY A 123 16.08 5.74 0.14
CA GLY A 123 17.51 5.85 0.47
C GLY A 123 18.36 4.65 0.03
N ALA A 124 17.75 3.49 -0.26
CA ALA A 124 18.46 2.29 -0.69
C ALA A 124 19.11 2.48 -2.07
N LYS A 125 20.40 2.17 -2.19
CA LYS A 125 21.16 2.38 -3.43
C LYS A 125 20.64 1.57 -4.61
N ASN A 126 20.01 0.44 -4.35
CA ASN A 126 19.44 -0.47 -5.35
C ASN A 126 17.92 -0.31 -5.52
N ASN A 127 17.29 0.76 -4.99
CA ASN A 127 15.83 0.96 -5.14
C ASN A 127 15.37 1.02 -6.60
N GLY A 128 16.26 1.39 -7.51
CA GLY A 128 16.03 1.35 -8.94
C GLY A 128 15.81 -0.06 -9.50
N LYS A 129 16.01 -1.14 -8.73
CA LYS A 129 15.65 -2.52 -9.14
C LYS A 129 14.19 -2.87 -8.85
N MET A 130 13.49 -2.06 -8.07
CA MET A 130 12.17 -2.34 -7.52
C MET A 130 11.22 -1.20 -7.86
N LYS A 131 10.07 -1.52 -8.46
CA LYS A 131 8.99 -0.54 -8.59
C LYS A 131 8.29 -0.37 -7.24
N PHE A 132 7.65 0.76 -7.03
CA PHE A 132 6.81 0.93 -5.84
C PHE A 132 5.61 1.83 -6.09
N PHE A 133 4.55 1.65 -5.31
CA PHE A 133 3.51 2.65 -5.15
C PHE A 133 3.03 2.69 -3.71
N VAL A 134 2.17 3.66 -3.39
CA VAL A 134 1.66 3.85 -2.03
C VAL A 134 0.20 3.44 -1.96
N MET A 135 -0.16 2.78 -0.85
CA MET A 135 -1.54 2.55 -0.44
C MET A 135 -1.82 3.43 0.78
N TRP A 136 -2.75 4.37 0.66
CA TRP A 136 -3.18 5.14 1.82
C TRP A 136 -4.01 4.25 2.75
N ALA A 137 -3.41 3.88 3.87
CA ALA A 137 -4.02 3.09 4.94
C ALA A 137 -4.89 4.01 5.83
N ASN A 138 -5.98 4.50 5.25
CA ASN A 138 -6.84 5.55 5.79
C ASN A 138 -7.86 5.06 6.84
N HIS A 139 -7.49 4.12 7.69
CA HIS A 139 -8.32 3.71 8.83
C HIS A 139 -7.97 4.51 10.08
N ASP A 140 -8.91 4.61 11.00
CA ASP A 140 -8.72 5.27 12.30
C ASP A 140 -7.63 4.57 13.13
N VAL A 141 -6.92 5.35 13.94
CA VAL A 141 -6.10 4.79 15.02
C VAL A 141 -6.97 4.67 16.26
N ASP A 142 -7.24 3.44 16.67
CA ASP A 142 -8.04 3.11 17.85
C ASP A 142 -7.29 2.17 18.79
N SER A 143 -7.96 1.67 19.84
CA SER A 143 -7.36 0.75 20.81
C SER A 143 -6.92 -0.58 20.20
N GLY A 144 -7.35 -0.92 18.99
CA GLY A 144 -6.97 -2.15 18.30
C GLY A 144 -5.50 -2.17 17.87
N TRP A 145 -4.84 -1.02 17.84
CA TRP A 145 -3.40 -0.93 17.57
C TRP A 145 -2.54 -1.44 18.76
N ASP A 146 -3.13 -1.56 19.96
CA ASP A 146 -2.49 -2.19 21.11
C ASP A 146 -2.94 -3.66 21.23
N ASN A 147 -2.04 -4.59 20.91
CA ASN A 147 -2.33 -6.02 20.99
C ASN A 147 -2.52 -6.55 22.43
N LYS A 148 -2.27 -5.72 23.45
CA LYS A 148 -2.46 -6.03 24.88
C LYS A 148 -3.86 -5.66 25.37
N VAL A 149 -4.64 -4.92 24.58
CA VAL A 149 -6.00 -4.49 24.92
C VAL A 149 -6.99 -5.32 24.09
N ALA A 150 -7.36 -6.49 24.62
CA ALA A 150 -8.15 -7.48 23.88
C ALA A 150 -9.67 -7.21 23.82
N ASP A 151 -10.22 -6.24 24.57
CA ASP A 151 -11.68 -6.12 24.74
C ASP A 151 -12.30 -4.90 24.03
N LYS A 152 -13.28 -5.21 23.17
CA LYS A 152 -14.00 -4.30 22.27
C LYS A 152 -15.09 -3.57 23.03
N ARG A 153 -14.77 -2.38 23.57
CA ARG A 153 -15.69 -1.25 23.71
C ARG A 153 -14.95 0.00 24.19
N SER A 154 -14.63 0.87 23.22
CA SER A 154 -14.43 2.31 23.43
C SER A 154 -13.32 2.71 24.42
N LYS A 155 -12.11 2.85 23.89
CA LYS A 155 -11.36 4.09 24.10
C LYS A 155 -11.32 4.75 22.73
N GLY A 156 -11.79 5.99 22.62
CA GLY A 156 -12.13 6.64 21.35
C GLY A 156 -11.03 6.58 20.28
N VAL A 157 -11.39 6.96 19.06
CA VAL A 157 -10.42 7.18 18.00
C VAL A 157 -9.38 8.19 18.48
N PHE A 158 -8.11 7.79 18.45
CA PHE A 158 -6.97 8.62 18.87
C PHE A 158 -6.57 9.59 17.78
N TRP A 159 -6.46 9.09 16.54
CA TRP A 159 -6.12 9.88 15.38
C TRP A 159 -7.03 9.55 14.21
N PHE A 160 -7.38 10.57 13.44
CA PHE A 160 -8.29 10.43 12.30
C PHE A 160 -7.52 10.54 10.99
N PRO A 161 -7.85 9.71 9.99
CA PRO A 161 -7.47 10.00 8.61
C PRO A 161 -8.24 11.25 8.16
N THR A 162 -7.66 12.03 7.24
CA THR A 162 -8.32 13.26 6.80
C THR A 162 -9.57 13.03 5.95
N GLY A 163 -10.60 13.85 6.18
CA GLY A 163 -11.73 14.08 5.27
C GLY A 163 -11.91 15.57 4.94
N ASP A 164 -10.93 16.40 5.31
CA ASP A 164 -10.92 17.82 5.02
C ASP A 164 -10.35 18.06 3.62
N ASP A 165 -11.04 18.87 2.82
CA ASP A 165 -10.63 19.13 1.44
C ASP A 165 -9.20 19.72 1.37
N LYS A 166 -8.83 20.67 2.25
CA LYS A 166 -7.51 21.33 2.19
C LYS A 166 -6.38 20.39 2.59
N GLU A 167 -6.64 19.55 3.58
CA GLU A 167 -5.67 18.54 3.97
C GLU A 167 -5.53 17.46 2.90
N PHE A 168 -6.63 17.07 2.24
CA PHE A 168 -6.57 16.18 1.08
C PHE A 168 -5.78 16.79 -0.10
N GLU A 169 -5.94 18.10 -0.35
CA GLU A 169 -5.11 18.80 -1.32
C GLU A 169 -3.62 18.75 -0.93
N THR A 170 -3.32 18.88 0.36
CA THR A 170 -1.95 18.83 0.90
C THR A 170 -1.32 17.46 0.69
N ILE A 171 -2.03 16.37 1.05
CA ILE A 171 -1.51 15.01 0.85
C ILE A 171 -1.41 14.66 -0.65
N SER A 172 -2.34 15.17 -1.48
CA SER A 172 -2.31 15.00 -2.93
C SER A 172 -1.03 15.58 -3.54
N ARG A 173 -0.71 16.82 -3.18
CA ARG A 173 0.54 17.48 -3.63
C ARG A 173 1.76 16.73 -3.12
N ARG A 174 1.73 16.26 -1.87
CA ARG A 174 2.82 15.46 -1.29
C ARG A 174 3.07 14.17 -2.07
N TRP A 175 2.02 13.41 -2.40
CA TRP A 175 2.18 12.18 -3.19
C TRP A 175 2.80 12.47 -4.56
N ILE A 176 2.31 13.50 -5.24
CA ILE A 176 2.81 13.91 -6.57
C ILE A 176 4.29 14.31 -6.49
N GLU A 177 4.65 15.17 -5.53
CA GLU A 177 5.98 15.76 -5.42
C GLU A 177 7.04 14.78 -4.91
N LYS A 178 6.71 13.98 -3.89
CA LYS A 178 7.68 13.07 -3.26
C LYS A 178 7.76 11.71 -3.95
N TYR A 179 6.65 11.21 -4.49
CA TYR A 179 6.53 9.81 -4.92
C TYR A 179 6.25 9.65 -6.41
N PHE A 180 5.17 10.23 -6.96
CA PHE A 180 4.75 9.92 -8.34
C PHE A 180 5.83 10.26 -9.38
N LYS A 181 6.62 11.30 -9.12
CA LYS A 181 7.73 11.74 -9.99
C LYS A 181 8.98 10.85 -9.93
N ARG A 182 9.03 9.86 -9.04
CA ARG A 182 10.17 8.92 -8.97
C ARG A 182 10.18 8.02 -10.21
N SER A 183 11.35 7.79 -10.79
CA SER A 183 11.50 6.97 -12.01
C SER A 183 11.11 5.49 -11.80
N ASN A 184 11.17 5.02 -10.57
CA ASN A 184 10.73 3.69 -10.16
C ASN A 184 9.33 3.70 -9.51
N TYR A 185 8.56 4.80 -9.60
CA TYR A 185 7.14 4.75 -9.21
C TYR A 185 6.35 3.88 -10.19
N TYR A 186 5.47 3.03 -9.67
CA TYR A 186 4.68 2.11 -10.47
C TYR A 186 3.55 2.85 -11.17
N CYS A 187 3.44 2.66 -12.48
CA CYS A 187 2.46 3.32 -13.32
C CYS A 187 1.81 2.30 -14.26
N ILE A 188 0.50 2.39 -14.41
CA ILE A 188 -0.25 1.61 -15.41
C ILE A 188 -0.64 2.57 -16.53
N GLU A 189 -0.27 2.25 -17.77
CA GLU A 189 -0.54 3.09 -18.96
C GLU A 189 -0.05 4.55 -18.85
N GLY A 190 1.01 4.79 -18.07
CA GLY A 190 1.57 6.12 -17.81
C GLY A 190 0.79 6.94 -16.76
N LYS A 191 -0.09 6.30 -15.99
CA LYS A 191 -0.78 6.87 -14.84
C LYS A 191 -0.18 6.32 -13.54
N PRO A 192 0.32 7.14 -12.60
CA PRO A 192 0.76 6.67 -11.29
C PRO A 192 -0.39 5.96 -10.57
N VAL A 193 -0.06 4.81 -9.97
CA VAL A 193 -1.03 4.03 -9.19
C VAL A 193 -1.10 4.60 -7.78
N LEU A 194 -2.30 4.92 -7.31
CA LEU A 194 -2.58 5.20 -5.89
C LEU A 194 -3.65 4.23 -5.42
N MET A 195 -3.40 3.56 -4.29
CA MET A 195 -4.39 2.72 -3.65
C MET A 195 -4.96 3.40 -2.40
N ILE A 196 -6.26 3.25 -2.14
CA ILE A 196 -6.88 3.61 -0.85
C ILE A 196 -7.44 2.34 -0.22
N PHE A 197 -7.07 2.10 1.04
CA PHE A 197 -7.43 0.88 1.77
C PHE A 197 -8.91 0.83 2.15
N SER A 198 -9.45 1.84 2.82
CA SER A 198 -10.85 1.87 3.22
C SER A 198 -11.63 2.87 2.37
N ILE A 199 -12.25 2.39 1.28
CA ILE A 199 -13.13 3.22 0.45
C ILE A 199 -14.34 3.71 1.25
N LYS A 200 -14.86 2.90 2.18
CA LYS A 200 -15.94 3.31 3.08
C LYS A 200 -15.52 4.49 3.95
N THR A 201 -14.38 4.38 4.65
CA THR A 201 -13.88 5.48 5.50
C THR A 201 -13.60 6.73 4.68
N PHE A 202 -13.05 6.57 3.46
CA PHE A 202 -12.83 7.69 2.55
C PHE A 202 -14.14 8.38 2.17
N VAL A 203 -15.17 7.63 1.72
CA VAL A 203 -16.47 8.23 1.37
C VAL A 203 -17.14 8.91 2.57
N GLU A 204 -17.06 8.29 3.74
CA GLU A 204 -17.65 8.83 4.97
C GLU A 204 -16.92 10.07 5.49
N SER A 205 -15.59 10.12 5.40
CA SER A 205 -14.79 11.26 5.88
C SER A 205 -15.08 12.54 5.10
N PHE A 206 -15.34 12.43 3.79
CA PHE A 206 -15.80 13.55 2.96
C PHE A 206 -17.31 13.84 3.09
N GLY A 207 -18.07 13.01 3.80
CA GLY A 207 -19.51 13.19 3.99
C GLY A 207 -20.36 12.80 2.77
N GLY A 208 -19.90 11.86 1.95
CA GLY A 208 -20.67 11.31 0.82
C GLY A 208 -19.85 11.09 -0.44
N VAL A 209 -20.36 10.21 -1.32
CA VAL A 209 -19.66 9.77 -2.53
C VAL A 209 -19.42 10.92 -3.51
N GLU A 210 -20.33 11.88 -3.58
CA GLU A 210 -20.21 13.05 -4.47
C GLU A 210 -19.09 13.99 -4.03
N LYS A 211 -18.87 14.11 -2.72
CA LYS A 211 -17.79 14.95 -2.17
C LYS A 211 -16.44 14.26 -2.32
N ALA A 212 -16.38 12.97 -1.98
CA ALA A 212 -15.21 12.12 -2.21
C ALA A 212 -14.78 12.09 -3.69
N ALA A 213 -15.74 12.02 -4.61
CA ALA A 213 -15.47 12.07 -6.05
C ALA A 213 -14.80 13.40 -6.45
N ARG A 214 -15.26 14.55 -5.92
CA ARG A 214 -14.63 15.84 -6.20
C ARG A 214 -13.19 15.94 -5.67
N ALA A 215 -12.92 15.35 -4.51
CA ALA A 215 -11.56 15.26 -3.98
C ALA A 215 -10.65 14.45 -4.93
N LEU A 216 -11.13 13.30 -5.42
CA LEU A 216 -10.39 12.50 -6.41
C LEU A 216 -10.22 13.22 -7.75
N ASP A 217 -11.21 14.00 -8.19
CA ASP A 217 -11.12 14.81 -9.41
C ASP A 217 -10.06 15.91 -9.29
N PHE A 218 -9.95 16.53 -8.11
CA PHE A 218 -8.83 17.44 -7.81
C PHE A 218 -7.49 16.71 -7.96
N LEU A 219 -7.31 15.54 -7.33
CA LEU A 219 -6.07 14.78 -7.42
C LEU A 219 -5.75 14.38 -8.86
N ARG A 220 -6.73 13.94 -9.65
CA ARG A 220 -6.57 13.64 -11.09
C ARG A 220 -6.09 14.87 -11.86
N ALA A 221 -6.71 16.02 -11.64
CA ALA A 221 -6.34 17.26 -12.30
C ALA A 221 -4.90 17.67 -11.94
N GLU A 222 -4.51 17.60 -10.66
CA GLU A 222 -3.13 17.90 -10.24
C GLU A 222 -2.12 16.90 -10.80
N THR A 223 -2.50 15.63 -10.90
CA THR A 223 -1.67 14.57 -11.50
C THR A 223 -1.42 14.84 -12.98
N VAL A 224 -2.44 15.28 -13.73
CA VAL A 224 -2.28 15.70 -15.13
C VAL A 224 -1.41 16.95 -15.25
N LYS A 225 -1.63 17.97 -14.39
CA LYS A 225 -0.78 19.18 -14.35
C LYS A 225 0.69 18.86 -14.07
N ALA A 226 0.95 17.80 -13.30
CA ALA A 226 2.30 17.33 -13.01
C ALA A 226 2.96 16.56 -14.17
N GLY A 227 2.26 16.36 -15.29
CA GLY A 227 2.78 15.75 -16.53
C GLY A 227 2.43 14.29 -16.75
N PHE A 228 1.58 13.70 -15.90
CA PHE A 228 1.12 12.32 -16.08
C PHE A 228 -0.13 12.24 -16.96
N ARG A 229 -0.45 11.04 -17.46
CA ARG A 229 -1.65 10.82 -18.30
C ARG A 229 -2.98 10.83 -17.52
N GLY A 230 -2.92 10.90 -16.20
CA GLY A 230 -4.04 10.77 -15.28
C GLY A 230 -3.59 10.05 -14.01
N LEU A 231 -4.54 9.60 -13.20
CA LEU A 231 -4.31 8.77 -12.01
C LEU A 231 -4.89 7.38 -12.29
N HIS A 232 -4.19 6.33 -11.86
CA HIS A 232 -4.77 4.98 -11.77
C HIS A 232 -5.20 4.75 -10.32
N PHE A 233 -6.50 4.85 -10.06
CA PHE A 233 -7.05 4.72 -8.71
C PHE A 233 -7.42 3.27 -8.41
N MET A 234 -6.72 2.67 -7.44
CA MET A 234 -6.94 1.31 -7.00
C MET A 234 -7.68 1.26 -5.66
N ALA A 235 -8.65 0.37 -5.54
CA ALA A 235 -9.38 0.12 -4.30
C ALA A 235 -8.98 -1.22 -3.66
N TYR A 236 -8.97 -1.29 -2.33
CA TYR A 236 -9.10 -2.58 -1.65
C TYR A 236 -10.55 -3.06 -1.76
N ASP A 237 -10.75 -4.24 -2.34
CA ASP A 237 -12.03 -4.94 -2.36
C ASP A 237 -12.19 -5.74 -1.07
N ASN A 238 -13.10 -5.29 -0.21
CA ASN A 238 -13.55 -6.02 0.96
C ASN A 238 -15.08 -5.93 1.05
N ILE A 239 -15.66 -6.51 2.10
CA ILE A 239 -17.12 -6.44 2.33
C ILE A 239 -17.72 -5.02 2.40
N GLN A 240 -16.88 -3.97 2.48
CA GLN A 240 -17.31 -2.58 2.59
C GLN A 240 -17.27 -1.83 1.24
N LEU A 241 -16.60 -2.36 0.21
CA LEU A 241 -16.59 -1.75 -1.12
C LEU A 241 -17.95 -1.97 -1.80
N LYS A 242 -18.61 -0.86 -2.16
CA LYS A 242 -19.90 -0.90 -2.85
C LYS A 242 -19.75 -0.68 -4.35
N LYS A 243 -20.41 -1.51 -5.16
CA LYS A 243 -20.37 -1.41 -6.63
C LYS A 243 -20.79 -0.03 -7.14
N GLU A 244 -21.79 0.58 -6.52
CA GLU A 244 -22.30 1.90 -6.88
C GLU A 244 -21.27 3.03 -6.67
N TRP A 245 -20.19 2.81 -5.91
CA TRP A 245 -19.11 3.77 -5.73
C TRP A 245 -18.04 3.70 -6.82
N VAL A 246 -17.94 2.59 -7.56
CA VAL A 246 -16.90 2.37 -8.59
C VAL A 246 -16.90 3.49 -9.64
N LYS A 247 -18.05 3.74 -10.26
CA LYS A 247 -18.16 4.75 -11.33
C LYS A 247 -18.04 6.18 -10.81
N PRO A 248 -18.76 6.61 -9.75
CA PRO A 248 -18.64 7.98 -9.24
C PRO A 248 -17.23 8.33 -8.74
N LEU A 249 -16.55 7.38 -8.08
CA LEU A 249 -15.19 7.62 -7.61
C LEU A 249 -14.14 7.45 -8.71
N GLY A 250 -14.50 6.85 -9.87
CA GLY A 250 -13.58 6.56 -10.95
C GLY A 250 -12.49 5.56 -10.55
N ILE A 251 -12.88 4.47 -9.88
CA ILE A 251 -11.96 3.39 -9.51
C ILE A 251 -11.59 2.62 -10.79
N ASP A 252 -10.28 2.51 -11.08
CA ASP A 252 -9.75 1.84 -12.28
C ASP A 252 -9.53 0.34 -12.05
N SER A 253 -9.22 -0.05 -10.80
CA SER A 253 -8.95 -1.45 -10.45
C SER A 253 -9.19 -1.74 -8.97
N ALA A 254 -9.27 -3.03 -8.62
CA ALA A 254 -9.30 -3.47 -7.23
C ALA A 254 -8.44 -4.71 -6.98
N THR A 255 -8.10 -4.95 -5.72
CA THR A 255 -7.37 -6.12 -5.23
C THR A 255 -7.73 -6.43 -3.78
N LEU A 256 -7.20 -7.51 -3.19
CA LEU A 256 -7.27 -7.77 -1.75
C LEU A 256 -5.99 -7.32 -1.04
N TYR A 257 -6.11 -7.07 0.25
CA TYR A 257 -4.98 -6.91 1.17
C TYR A 257 -4.71 -8.20 1.98
N HIS A 258 -5.76 -8.96 2.33
CA HIS A 258 -5.65 -10.25 3.01
C HIS A 258 -6.79 -11.21 2.58
N LEU A 259 -6.55 -12.52 2.61
CA LEU A 259 -7.51 -13.52 2.11
C LEU A 259 -8.80 -13.62 2.92
N ALA A 260 -8.81 -13.14 4.16
CA ALA A 260 -10.03 -13.06 4.99
C ALA A 260 -10.99 -11.91 4.60
N ALA A 261 -10.70 -11.11 3.56
CA ALA A 261 -11.41 -9.85 3.23
C ALA A 261 -12.92 -10.00 3.00
N TRP A 262 -13.35 -11.18 2.54
CA TRP A 262 -14.75 -11.49 2.22
C TRP A 262 -15.39 -12.54 3.15
N SER A 263 -14.67 -12.94 4.19
CA SER A 263 -15.08 -14.04 5.05
C SER A 263 -15.48 -13.56 6.43
N ASP A 264 -16.53 -14.18 6.96
CA ASP A 264 -16.81 -14.15 8.39
C ASP A 264 -15.74 -14.98 9.11
N THR A 265 -14.97 -14.35 9.98
CA THR A 265 -13.88 -15.01 10.72
C THR A 265 -14.40 -15.82 11.92
N ARG A 266 -15.71 -15.80 12.20
CA ARG A 266 -16.33 -16.65 13.22
C ARG A 266 -16.14 -18.12 12.88
N GLY A 267 -15.65 -18.89 13.85
CA GLY A 267 -15.41 -20.33 13.70
C GLY A 267 -13.96 -20.73 13.38
N ASN A 268 -13.07 -19.75 13.13
CA ASN A 268 -11.62 -19.96 12.95
C ASN A 268 -11.25 -21.12 11.98
N PRO A 269 -11.77 -21.10 10.74
CA PRO A 269 -11.37 -22.09 9.73
C PRO A 269 -9.87 -22.01 9.43
N ASP A 270 -9.33 -23.04 8.78
CA ASP A 270 -7.92 -23.05 8.35
C ASP A 270 -7.67 -21.90 7.35
N TYR A 271 -6.47 -21.33 7.38
CA TYR A 271 -6.08 -20.25 6.48
C TYR A 271 -6.19 -20.67 5.00
N SER A 272 -5.92 -21.95 4.71
CA SER A 272 -6.10 -22.54 3.38
C SER A 272 -7.54 -22.43 2.86
N ASP A 273 -8.55 -22.61 3.73
CA ASP A 273 -9.95 -22.44 3.35
C ASP A 273 -10.26 -20.99 2.93
N TRP A 274 -9.65 -20.00 3.60
CA TRP A 274 -9.79 -18.60 3.21
C TRP A 274 -9.12 -18.32 1.87
N ALA A 275 -7.95 -18.91 1.62
CA ALA A 275 -7.24 -18.80 0.35
C ALA A 275 -8.09 -19.32 -0.82
N GLU A 276 -8.66 -20.51 -0.69
CA GLU A 276 -9.50 -21.11 -1.73
C GLU A 276 -10.76 -20.27 -2.00
N ARG A 277 -11.43 -19.80 -0.94
CA ARG A 277 -12.63 -18.95 -1.07
C ARG A 277 -12.32 -17.62 -1.73
N ALA A 278 -11.20 -16.99 -1.38
CA ALA A 278 -10.77 -15.76 -2.01
C ALA A 278 -10.43 -15.99 -3.49
N ALA A 279 -9.64 -17.01 -3.79
CA ALA A 279 -9.26 -17.35 -5.16
C ALA A 279 -10.47 -17.62 -6.06
N ALA A 280 -11.46 -18.37 -5.56
CA ALA A 280 -12.69 -18.67 -6.29
C ALA A 280 -13.54 -17.42 -6.59
N ARG A 281 -13.32 -16.31 -5.87
CA ARG A 281 -14.11 -15.07 -5.99
C ARG A 281 -13.50 -14.04 -6.93
N PHE A 282 -12.23 -14.14 -7.33
CA PHE A 282 -11.58 -13.12 -8.17
C PHE A 282 -12.32 -12.83 -9.49
N ASP A 283 -12.76 -13.87 -10.20
CA ASP A 283 -13.54 -13.68 -11.44
C ASP A 283 -14.92 -13.08 -11.19
N ALA A 284 -15.56 -13.44 -10.07
CA ALA A 284 -16.84 -12.85 -9.67
C ALA A 284 -16.67 -11.38 -9.32
N ALA A 285 -15.66 -11.02 -8.51
CA ALA A 285 -15.34 -9.65 -8.14
C ALA A 285 -15.07 -8.78 -9.38
N LYS A 286 -14.28 -9.28 -10.33
CA LYS A 286 -14.03 -8.62 -11.62
C LYS A 286 -15.33 -8.32 -12.38
N ARG A 287 -16.24 -9.30 -12.51
CA ARG A 287 -17.53 -9.12 -13.19
C ARG A 287 -18.47 -8.18 -12.42
N GLU A 288 -18.50 -8.30 -11.10
CA GLU A 288 -19.39 -7.53 -10.23
C GLU A 288 -19.01 -6.05 -10.24
N LEU A 289 -17.72 -5.74 -10.07
CA LEU A 289 -17.21 -4.36 -10.06
C LEU A 289 -17.10 -3.77 -11.47
N GLY A 290 -16.88 -4.60 -12.50
CA GLY A 290 -16.77 -4.15 -13.90
C GLY A 290 -15.46 -3.39 -14.21
N ILE A 291 -14.41 -3.63 -13.43
CA ILE A 291 -13.08 -3.00 -13.52
C ILE A 291 -11.99 -4.06 -13.51
N ALA A 292 -10.73 -3.66 -13.72
CA ALA A 292 -9.61 -4.58 -13.59
C ALA A 292 -9.54 -5.12 -12.15
N TYR A 293 -9.23 -6.41 -12.01
CA TYR A 293 -9.07 -7.05 -10.72
C TYR A 293 -7.72 -7.75 -10.66
N PHE A 294 -6.89 -7.38 -9.69
CA PHE A 294 -5.57 -7.96 -9.48
C PHE A 294 -5.64 -8.99 -8.35
N PRO A 295 -5.44 -10.29 -8.62
CA PRO A 295 -5.44 -11.34 -7.61
C PRO A 295 -4.41 -11.09 -6.51
N HIS A 296 -4.77 -11.44 -5.28
CA HIS A 296 -3.87 -11.46 -4.12
C HIS A 296 -3.56 -12.90 -3.73
N ALA A 297 -2.35 -13.15 -3.26
CA ALA A 297 -1.96 -14.43 -2.67
C ALA A 297 -1.19 -14.16 -1.37
N SER A 298 -1.51 -14.89 -0.31
CA SER A 298 -0.80 -14.86 0.98
C SER A 298 -0.95 -16.19 1.71
#